data_AF-A0A2V6LK87-F1
#
_entry.id   AF-A0A2V6LK87-F1
#
_cell.length_a   1.000
_cell.length_b   1.000
_cell.length_c   1.000
_cell.angle_alpha   90.00
_cell.angle_beta   90.00
_cell.angle_gamma   90.00
#
_symmetry.space_group_name_H-M   'P 1'
#
loop_
_entity.id
_entity.type
_entity.pdbx_description
1 polymer ?
#
loop_
_entity_poly.entity_id
_entity_poly.type
_entity_poly.pdbx_seq_one_letter_code
_entity_poly.pdbx_strand_id
1 'polypeptide(L)' 'MTDPDAPAQLVPGPCILMEYRNRGLGTLLLSSALHHLRDAGTTRACARTRESSPAARFLYPKFGGQSSLVAPLLAA' A
#
# COMPACT_ATOMS: atom_id res chain seq x y z
N MET A 1 9.75 4.64 -21.14
CA MET A 1 8.69 5.53 -21.67
C MET A 1 7.39 5.11 -21.02
N THR A 2 6.80 5.98 -20.22
CA THR A 2 5.53 5.74 -19.52
C THR A 2 4.43 6.38 -20.36
N ASP A 3 3.41 5.61 -20.71
CA ASP A 3 2.28 6.06 -21.54
C ASP A 3 1.36 6.96 -20.69
N PRO A 4 1.13 8.22 -21.08
CA PRO A 4 0.28 9.15 -20.34
C PRO A 4 -1.21 8.76 -20.33
N ASP A 5 -1.65 7.89 -21.23
CA ASP A 5 -3.05 7.42 -21.33
C ASP A 5 -3.27 6.05 -20.64
N ALA A 6 -2.24 5.48 -20.01
CA ALA A 6 -2.37 4.21 -19.29
C ALA A 6 -3.26 4.39 -18.04
N PRO A 7 -4.36 3.62 -17.88
CA PRO A 7 -5.43 3.88 -16.91
C PRO A 7 -5.08 3.75 -15.41
N ALA A 8 -3.79 3.64 -15.07
CA ALA A 8 -3.15 4.00 -13.79
C ALA A 8 -1.81 3.26 -13.71
N GLN A 9 -0.74 3.83 -14.26
CA GLN A 9 0.61 3.43 -13.87
C GLN A 9 0.96 4.11 -12.54
N LEU A 10 0.35 3.64 -11.45
CA LEU A 10 0.91 3.92 -10.14
C LEU A 10 2.31 3.31 -10.11
N VAL A 11 3.31 4.11 -9.76
CA VAL A 11 4.66 3.60 -9.53
C VAL A 11 4.54 2.45 -8.54
N PRO A 12 5.08 1.25 -8.85
CA PRO A 12 4.98 0.13 -7.95
C PRO A 12 5.56 0.54 -6.60
N GLY A 13 4.76 0.35 -5.55
CA GLY A 13 5.22 0.57 -4.18
C GLY A 13 6.46 -0.29 -3.85
N PRO A 14 7.10 -0.03 -2.71
CA PRO A 14 8.30 -0.75 -2.32
C PRO A 14 8.09 -2.27 -2.36
N CYS A 15 8.97 -2.96 -3.09
CA CYS A 15 8.94 -4.41 -3.25
C CYS A 15 10.03 -5.07 -2.40
N ILE A 16 9.65 -6.05 -1.58
CA ILE A 16 10.59 -6.88 -0.83
C ILE A 16 10.84 -8.18 -1.61
N LEU A 17 12.11 -8.43 -1.94
CA LEU A 17 12.53 -9.69 -2.57
C LEU A 17 12.17 -10.87 -1.67
N MET A 18 11.89 -12.03 -2.27
CA MET A 18 11.30 -13.17 -1.57
C MET A 18 12.15 -13.65 -0.40
N GLU A 19 13.48 -13.67 -0.56
CA GLU A 19 14.47 -14.07 0.42
C GLU A 19 14.52 -13.17 1.68
N TYR A 20 14.00 -11.95 1.58
CA TYR A 20 13.94 -11.00 2.69
C TYR A 20 12.53 -10.82 3.28
N ARG A 21 11.52 -11.55 2.77
CA ARG A 21 10.17 -11.53 3.33
C ARG A 21 10.13 -12.25 4.69
N ASN A 22 9.04 -12.04 5.43
CA ASN A 22 8.82 -12.61 6.76
C ASN A 22 9.86 -12.21 7.84
N ARG A 23 10.64 -11.16 7.59
CA ARG A 23 11.61 -10.58 8.55
C ARG A 23 11.18 -9.23 9.13
N GLY A 24 9.90 -8.88 9.01
CA GLY A 24 9.36 -7.61 9.49
C GLY A 24 9.61 -6.40 8.61
N LEU A 25 10.41 -6.49 7.54
CA LEU A 25 10.75 -5.35 6.67
C LEU A 25 9.51 -4.61 6.11
N GLY A 26 8.55 -5.36 5.56
CA GLY A 26 7.31 -4.74 5.05
C GLY A 26 6.48 -4.06 6.14
N THR A 27 6.47 -4.60 7.36
CA THR A 27 5.80 -4.00 8.52
C THR A 27 6.49 -2.70 8.93
N LEU A 28 7.82 -2.69 9.02
CA LEU A 28 8.57 -1.48 9.37
C LEU A 28 8.40 -0.37 8.33
N LEU A 29 8.53 -0.70 7.05
CA LEU A 29 8.35 0.27 5.96
C LEU A 29 6.94 0.86 5.95
N LEU A 30 5.91 0.03 6.09
CA LEU A 30 4.53 0.50 6.13
C LEU A 30 4.27 1.34 7.39
N SER A 31 4.78 0.94 8.55
CA SER A 31 4.62 1.71 9.79
C SER A 31 5.27 3.09 9.68
N SER A 32 6.49 3.18 9.14
CA SER A 32 7.17 4.46 8.92
C SER A 32 6.41 5.34 7.94
N ALA A 33 5.93 4.78 6.82
CA ALA A 33 5.12 5.52 5.86
C ALA A 33 3.82 6.07 6.48
N LEU A 34 3.11 5.26 7.27
CA LEU A 34 1.88 5.68 7.95
C LEU A 34 2.13 6.75 9.02
N HIS A 35 3.26 6.69 9.74
CA HIS A 35 3.66 7.76 10.65
C HIS A 35 3.93 9.06 9.90
N HIS A 36 4.71 9.03 8.81
CA HIS A 36 4.95 10.23 8.01
C HIS A 36 3.66 10.85 7.46
N LEU A 37 2.71 10.02 6.99
CA LEU A 37 1.41 10.51 6.53
C LEU A 37 0.60 11.15 7.66
N ARG A 38 0.61 10.54 8.85
CA ARG A 38 -0.06 11.08 10.04
C ARG A 38 0.54 12.41 10.46
N ASP A 39 1.86 12.53 10.47
CA ASP A 39 2.57 13.76 10.83
C ASP A 39 2.28 14.88 9.83
N ALA A 40 2.03 14.53 8.56
CA ALA A 40 1.54 15.43 7.52
C ALA A 40 0.03 15.76 7.64
N GLY A 41 -0.66 15.29 8.68
CA GLY A 41 -2.09 15.54 8.91
C GLY A 41 -3.03 14.62 8.13
N THR A 42 -2.52 13.57 7.47
CA THR A 42 -3.34 12.63 6.72
C THR A 42 -4.07 11.68 7.67
N THR A 43 -5.40 11.65 7.58
CA THR A 43 -6.25 10.81 8.43
C THR A 43 -6.54 9.44 7.85
N ARG A 44 -6.41 9.28 6.52
CA ARG A 44 -6.65 8.02 5.79
C ARG A 44 -5.59 7.80 4.71
N ALA A 45 -5.05 6.58 4.68
CA ALA A 45 -4.08 6.16 3.67
C ALA A 45 -4.65 4.98 2.88
N CYS A 46 -4.45 5.01 1.57
CA CYS A 46 -5.10 4.10 0.65
C CYS A 46 -4.06 3.51 -0.30
N ALA A 47 -4.09 2.19 -0.50
CA ALA A 47 -3.15 1.51 -1.37
C ALA A 47 -3.88 0.54 -2.31
N ARG A 48 -3.43 0.47 -3.56
CA ARG A 48 -3.91 -0.52 -4.53
C ARG A 48 -2.94 -1.70 -4.55
N THR A 49 -3.48 -2.91 -4.44
CA THR A 49 -2.72 -4.15 -4.57
C THR A 49 -3.59 -5.24 -5.18
N ARG A 50 -2.96 -6.34 -5.60
CA ARG A 50 -3.68 -7.56 -5.97
C ARG A 50 -4.18 -8.26 -4.70
N GLU A 51 -5.41 -8.73 -4.72
CA GLU A 51 -6.04 -9.41 -3.57
C GLU A 51 -5.25 -10.63 -3.08
N SER A 52 -4.66 -11.39 -4.00
CA SER A 52 -3.83 -12.55 -3.69
C SER A 52 -2.42 -12.22 -3.20
N SER A 53 -2.04 -10.94 -3.15
CA SER A 53 -0.68 -10.53 -2.79
C SER A 53 -0.38 -10.80 -1.30
N PRO A 54 0.89 -11.07 -0.94
CA PRO A 54 1.29 -11.18 0.47
C PRO A 54 0.97 -9.92 1.28
N ALA A 55 1.02 -8.74 0.63
CA ALA A 55 0.69 -7.48 1.28
C ALA A 55 -0.79 -7.43 1.70
N ALA A 56 -1.71 -7.78 0.79
CA ALA A 56 -3.15 -7.84 1.08
C ALA A 56 -3.47 -8.86 2.17
N ARG A 57 -2.89 -10.06 2.09
CA ARG A 57 -3.25 -11.16 2.99
C ARG A 57 -2.63 -11.03 4.38
N PHE A 58 -1.41 -10.49 4.48
CA PHE A 58 -0.62 -10.58 5.73
C PHE A 58 -0.08 -9.25 6.25
N LEU A 59 0.08 -8.23 5.40
CA LEU A 59 0.67 -6.97 5.82
C LEU A 59 -0.40 -5.95 6.23
N TYR A 60 -1.31 -5.61 5.32
CA TYR A 60 -2.32 -4.57 5.56
C TYR A 60 -3.26 -4.89 6.74
N PRO A 61 -3.70 -6.13 6.96
CA PRO A 61 -4.53 -6.47 8.13
C PRO A 61 -3.87 -6.14 9.47
N LYS A 62 -2.52 -6.17 9.56
CA LYS A 62 -1.80 -5.83 10.80
C LYS A 62 -1.97 -4.37 11.23
N PHE A 63 -2.30 -3.49 10.29
CA PHE A 63 -2.53 -2.06 10.52
C PHE A 63 -4.01 -1.70 10.45
N GLY A 64 -4.92 -2.69 10.50
CA GLY A 64 -6.36 -2.46 10.35
C GLY A 64 -6.79 -2.11 8.92
N GLY A 65 -5.95 -2.38 7.91
CA GLY A 65 -6.28 -2.14 6.51
C GLY A 65 -7.48 -2.98 6.07
N GLN A 66 -8.46 -2.33 5.45
CA GLN A 66 -9.67 -2.97 4.93
C GLN A 66 -9.67 -2.94 3.40
N SER A 67 -10.10 -4.04 2.78
CA SER A 67 -10.30 -4.09 1.34
C SER A 67 -11.54 -3.25 0.96
N SER A 68 -11.42 -2.44 -0.08
CA SER A 68 -12.52 -1.66 -0.64
C SER A 68 -12.35 -1.54 -2.15
N LEU A 69 -13.46 -1.33 -2.86
CA LEU A 69 -13.41 -1.00 -4.28
C LEU A 69 -12.72 0.35 -4.49
N VAL A 70 -12.07 0.53 -5.65
CA VAL A 70 -11.27 1.73 -5.95
C VAL A 70 -12.15 2.98 -6.10
N ALA A 71 -13.38 2.85 -6.58
CA ALA A 71 -14.30 3.97 -6.83
C ALA A 71 -14.63 4.83 -5.60
N PRO A 72 -14.98 4.27 -4.42
CA PRO A 72 -15.27 5.08 -3.22
C PRO A 72 -14.04 5.70 -2.52
N LEU A 73 -12.82 5.46 -3.02
CA LEU A 73 -11.57 5.86 -2.36
C LEU A 73 -11.01 7.23 -2.79
N LEU A 74 -11.47 7.75 -3.94
CA LEU A 74 -11.03 9.04 -4.50
C LEU A 74 -12.11 10.14 -4.44
N ALA A 75 -13.29 9.81 -3.91
CA ALA A 75 -14.45 10.71 -3.83
C ALA A 75 -14.68 11.27 -2.40
N ALA A 76 -13.76 11.02 -1.47
CA ALA A 76 -13.85 11.38 -0.05
C ALA A 76 -12.67 12.24 0.38
#